data_AF-A0A8T4TLF7-F1
#
_entry.id   AF-A0A8T4TLF7-F1
#
_cell.length_a   1.000
_cell.length_b   1.000
_cell.length_c   1.000
_cell.angle_alpha   90.00
_cell.angle_beta   90.00
_cell.angle_gamma   90.00
#
_symmetry.space_group_name_H-M   'P 1'
#
loop_
_entity.id
_entity.type
_entity.pdbx_description
1 polymer ?
#
loop_
_entity_poly.entity_id
_entity_poly.type
_entity_poly.pdbx_seq_one_letter_code
_entity_poly.pdbx_strand_id
1 'polypeptide(L)'
;MFFKDKKGAELSMNVIVIVIILVIVLVVLVAFFLGGFSQLTERIQSIGPDNKDAAIQDCQSKCLVAQNLQGDNAISRSSYCRKTVNVDSDGDGKVDRKDHCWSGEIGETCPGVTNICQSQYDDFEYIE
;
A
#
# COMPACT_ATOMS: atom_id res chain seq x y z
N MET A 1 -15.34 43.91 49.28
CA MET A 1 -15.35 44.49 47.93
C MET A 1 -13.91 44.43 47.42
N PHE A 2 -13.57 43.44 46.58
CA PHE A 2 -12.23 43.30 46.02
C PHE A 2 -12.34 43.49 44.51
N PHE A 3 -12.16 44.73 44.05
CA PHE A 3 -11.93 44.99 42.63
C PHE A 3 -10.51 44.53 42.32
N LYS A 4 -10.41 43.42 41.59
CA LYS A 4 -9.15 42.90 41.07
C LYS A 4 -8.81 43.70 39.82
N ASP A 5 -7.86 44.62 39.92
CA ASP A 5 -7.30 45.33 38.77
C ASP A 5 -6.73 44.32 37.77
N LYS A 6 -7.36 44.21 36.59
CA LYS A 6 -6.74 43.55 35.44
C LYS A 6 -5.69 44.51 34.89
N LYS A 7 -4.44 44.35 35.33
CA LYS A 7 -3.31 44.98 34.64
C LYS A 7 -3.30 44.44 33.21
N GLY A 8 -3.70 45.28 32.25
CA GLY A 8 -3.51 45.00 30.84
C GLY A 8 -2.03 44.78 30.62
N ALA A 9 -1.65 43.58 30.21
CA ALA A 9 -0.29 43.33 29.78
C ALA A 9 -0.12 44.10 28.47
N GLU A 10 0.43 45.29 28.58
CA GLU A 10 0.97 46.04 27.44
C GLU A 10 2.11 45.19 26.88
N LEU A 11 1.76 44.34 25.91
CA LEU A 11 2.70 43.52 25.17
C LEU A 11 3.65 44.48 24.47
N SER A 12 4.91 44.48 24.91
CA SER A 12 5.97 45.24 24.26
C SER A 12 5.93 44.98 22.75
N MET A 13 6.04 46.04 21.95
CA MET A 13 5.96 45.99 20.49
C MET A 13 6.88 44.89 19.90
N ASN A 14 8.01 44.64 20.56
CA ASN A 14 8.96 43.58 20.19
C ASN A 14 8.38 42.18 20.30
N VAL A 15 7.52 41.92 21.30
CA VAL A 15 6.86 40.61 21.49
C VAL A 15 5.88 40.34 20.36
N ILE A 16 5.13 41.35 19.93
CA ILE A 16 4.18 41.23 18.82
C ILE A 16 4.93 40.85 17.53
N VAL A 17 6.08 41.48 17.27
CA VAL A 17 6.92 41.15 16.11
C VAL A 17 7.43 39.71 16.15
N ILE A 18 7.90 39.25 17.31
CA ILE A 18 8.38 37.86 17.48
C ILE A 18 7.26 36.85 17.25
N VAL A 19 6.05 37.13 17.77
CA VAL A 19 4.89 36.25 17.58
C VAL A 19 4.52 36.13 16.09
N ILE A 20 4.55 37.24 15.35
CA ILE A 20 4.24 37.23 13.91
C ILE A 20 5.27 36.39 13.13
N ILE A 21 6.56 36.55 13.43
CA ILE A 21 7.62 35.77 12.78
C ILE A 21 7.44 34.28 13.06
N LEU A 22 7.14 33.90 14.31
CA LEU A 22 6.88 32.50 14.67
C LEU A 22 5.69 31.92 13.91
N VAL A 23 4.59 32.67 13.78
CA VAL A 23 3.41 32.23 13.01
C VAL A 23 3.76 32.02 11.53
N ILE A 24 4.53 32.92 10.92
CA ILE A 24 4.96 32.79 9.52
C ILE A 24 5.82 31.54 9.33
N VAL A 25 6.80 31.31 10.23
CA VAL A 25 7.64 30.11 10.17
C VAL A 25 6.80 28.84 10.28
N LEU A 26 5.81 28.82 11.18
CA LEU A 26 4.91 27.68 11.35
C LEU A 26 4.09 27.39 10.08
N VAL A 27 3.55 28.43 9.44
CA VAL A 27 2.79 28.30 8.18
C VAL A 27 3.69 27.76 7.07
N VAL A 28 4.92 28.27 6.95
CA VAL A 28 5.89 27.80 5.95
C VAL A 28 6.21 26.32 6.17
N LEU A 29 6.49 25.91 7.42
CA LEU A 29 6.75 24.51 7.74
C LEU A 29 5.55 23.61 7.37
N VAL A 30 4.33 23.99 7.75
CA VAL A 30 3.13 23.24 7.40
C VAL A 30 2.95 23.15 5.88
N ALA A 31 3.20 24.22 5.14
CA ALA A 31 3.14 24.20 3.68
C ALA A 31 4.18 23.25 3.06
N PHE A 32 5.41 23.22 3.59
CA PHE A 32 6.44 22.26 3.16
C PHE A 32 6.06 20.81 3.48
N PHE A 33 5.53 20.55 4.68
CA PHE A 33 5.07 19.21 5.06
C PHE A 33 3.89 18.77 4.20
N LEU A 34 2.87 19.61 4.00
CA LEU A 34 1.71 19.27 3.18
C LEU A 34 2.06 19.12 1.69
N GLY A 35 2.90 20.01 1.14
CA GLY A 35 3.28 20.00 -0.28
C GLY A 35 4.34 18.95 -0.63
N GLY A 36 5.24 18.62 0.29
CA GLY A 36 6.26 17.59 0.09
C GLY A 36 5.70 16.17 0.32
N PHE A 37 4.82 16.00 1.31
CA PHE A 37 4.29 14.68 1.65
C PHE A 37 3.18 14.21 0.72
N SER A 38 2.43 15.11 0.05
CA SER A 38 1.44 14.72 -0.96
C SER A 38 2.06 14.03 -2.16
N GLN A 39 3.18 14.56 -2.68
CA GLN A 39 3.92 13.96 -3.80
C GLN A 39 4.60 12.64 -3.41
N LEU A 40 5.04 12.51 -2.16
CA LEU A 40 5.59 11.27 -1.64
C LEU A 40 4.48 10.22 -1.41
N THR A 41 3.29 10.63 -0.98
CA THR A 41 2.17 9.70 -0.77
C THR A 41 1.61 9.18 -2.09
N GLU A 42 1.53 10.02 -3.13
CA GLU A 42 1.22 9.56 -4.50
C GLU A 42 2.28 8.58 -5.02
N ARG A 43 3.57 8.82 -4.73
CA ARG A 43 4.65 7.89 -5.06
C ARG A 43 4.68 6.61 -4.21
N ILE A 44 4.11 6.64 -3.00
CA ILE A 44 3.98 5.47 -2.12
C ILE A 44 2.73 4.65 -2.45
N GLN A 45 1.65 5.30 -2.93
CA GLN A 45 0.57 4.61 -3.62
C GLN A 45 1.05 4.01 -4.96
N SER A 46 2.13 4.55 -5.52
CA SER A 46 2.91 3.97 -6.62
C SER A 46 4.17 3.22 -6.18
N ILE A 47 4.17 2.58 -5.00
CA ILE A 47 4.76 1.24 -4.92
C ILE A 47 3.81 0.38 -5.78
N GLY A 48 3.74 0.58 -7.09
CA GLY A 48 4.79 0.18 -8.01
C GLY A 48 4.43 -1.26 -8.31
N PRO A 49 3.98 -1.60 -9.53
CA PRO A 49 3.65 -2.99 -9.87
C PRO A 49 4.77 -3.86 -9.34
N ASP A 50 4.44 -4.88 -8.53
CA ASP A 50 5.44 -5.71 -7.89
C ASP A 50 6.42 -6.10 -9.00
N ASN A 51 7.71 -5.73 -8.85
CA ASN A 51 8.74 -6.15 -9.80
C ASN A 51 8.48 -7.63 -10.06
N LYS A 52 8.33 -8.05 -11.32
CA LYS A 52 7.89 -9.43 -11.62
C LYS A 52 8.68 -10.46 -10.81
N ASP A 53 9.97 -10.25 -10.61
CA ASP A 53 10.84 -11.06 -9.75
C ASP A 53 10.43 -11.09 -8.26
N ALA A 54 10.02 -9.96 -7.68
CA ALA A 54 9.50 -9.89 -6.32
C ALA A 54 8.14 -10.58 -6.19
N ALA A 55 7.26 -10.42 -7.18
CA ALA A 55 5.99 -11.14 -7.25
C ALA A 55 6.22 -12.65 -7.36
N ILE A 56 7.15 -13.09 -8.21
CA ILE A 56 7.57 -14.49 -8.36
C ILE A 56 8.06 -15.03 -7.01
N GLN A 57 8.96 -14.32 -6.32
CA GLN A 57 9.49 -14.77 -5.03
C GLN A 57 8.41 -14.84 -3.95
N ASP A 58 7.49 -13.88 -3.89
CA ASP A 58 6.36 -13.92 -2.95
C ASP A 58 5.45 -15.12 -3.25
N CYS A 59 5.13 -15.36 -4.52
CA CYS A 59 4.33 -16.51 -4.94
C CYS A 59 5.02 -17.85 -4.67
N GLN A 60 6.34 -17.95 -4.87
CA GLN A 60 7.13 -19.14 -4.52
C GLN A 60 7.11 -19.42 -3.02
N SER A 61 7.27 -18.38 -2.19
CA SER A 61 7.17 -18.52 -0.73
C SER A 61 5.80 -19.06 -0.30
N LYS A 62 4.71 -18.52 -0.89
CA LYS A 62 3.35 -18.99 -0.62
C LYS A 62 3.09 -20.39 -1.14
N CYS A 63 3.66 -20.76 -2.28
CA CYS A 63 3.60 -22.11 -2.82
C CYS A 63 4.17 -23.12 -1.82
N LEU A 64 5.34 -22.85 -1.22
CA LEU A 64 5.92 -23.72 -0.19
C LEU A 64 4.99 -23.89 1.01
N VAL A 65 4.35 -22.82 1.46
CA VAL A 65 3.36 -22.90 2.56
C VAL A 65 2.17 -23.76 2.14
N ALA A 66 1.66 -23.57 0.91
CA ALA A 66 0.51 -24.32 0.40
C ALA A 66 0.81 -25.82 0.22
N GLN A 67 2.03 -26.19 -0.20
CA GLN A 67 2.45 -27.59 -0.30
C GLN A 67 2.48 -28.32 1.05
N ASN A 68 2.68 -27.60 2.14
CA ASN A 68 2.64 -28.17 3.49
C ASN A 68 1.21 -28.35 4.03
N LEU A 69 0.19 -27.81 3.34
CA LEU A 69 -1.20 -28.01 3.72
C LEU A 69 -1.70 -29.36 3.20
N GLN A 70 -2.48 -30.05 4.02
CA GLN A 70 -3.12 -31.31 3.64
C GLN A 70 -4.60 -31.10 3.35
N GLY A 71 -5.04 -31.59 2.19
CA GLY A 71 -6.42 -31.55 1.73
C GLY A 71 -6.73 -30.36 0.83
N ASP A 72 -7.45 -30.65 -0.25
CA ASP A 72 -7.75 -29.71 -1.35
C ASP A 72 -8.45 -28.43 -0.86
N ASN A 73 -9.31 -28.54 0.16
CA ASN A 73 -9.99 -27.40 0.77
C ASN A 73 -9.05 -26.46 1.55
N ALA A 74 -7.99 -26.99 2.16
CA ALA A 74 -7.00 -26.18 2.85
C ALA A 74 -6.08 -25.50 1.82
N ILE A 75 -5.70 -26.23 0.78
CA ILE A 75 -4.89 -25.73 -0.34
C ILE A 75 -5.62 -24.63 -1.09
N SER A 76 -6.90 -24.80 -1.45
CA SER A 76 -7.69 -23.79 -2.18
C SER A 76 -7.90 -22.49 -1.40
N ARG A 77 -7.84 -22.55 -0.07
CA ARG A 77 -7.91 -21.39 0.83
C ARG A 77 -6.56 -20.79 1.15
N SER A 78 -5.48 -21.40 0.67
CA SER A 78 -4.12 -20.91 0.89
C SER A 78 -3.93 -19.51 0.28
N SER A 79 -2.95 -18.80 0.82
CA SER A 79 -2.55 -17.49 0.29
C SER A 79 -2.04 -17.59 -1.15
N TYR A 80 -1.52 -18.74 -1.58
CA TYR A 80 -1.11 -18.96 -2.96
C TYR A 80 -2.29 -18.94 -3.94
N CYS A 81 -3.41 -19.61 -3.63
CA CYS A 81 -4.58 -19.62 -4.53
C CYS A 81 -5.32 -18.27 -4.59
N ARG A 82 -5.33 -17.51 -3.49
CA ARG A 82 -6.16 -16.30 -3.34
C ARG A 82 -5.43 -14.99 -3.63
N LYS A 83 -4.10 -14.97 -3.53
CA LYS A 83 -3.32 -13.76 -3.77
C LYS A 83 -3.37 -13.43 -5.25
N THR A 84 -3.75 -12.19 -5.54
CA THR A 84 -3.51 -11.53 -6.82
C THR A 84 -2.30 -10.62 -6.68
N VAL A 85 -1.51 -10.58 -7.74
CA VAL A 85 -0.40 -9.64 -7.93
C VAL A 85 -0.75 -8.69 -9.06
N ASN A 86 -0.22 -7.50 -8.96
CA ASN A 86 -0.41 -6.47 -9.97
C ASN A 86 0.76 -6.53 -10.94
N VAL A 87 0.49 -6.91 -12.18
CA VAL A 87 1.51 -7.06 -13.22
C VAL A 87 1.59 -5.80 -14.03
N ASP A 88 2.81 -5.34 -14.20
CA ASP A 88 3.21 -4.40 -15.23
C ASP A 88 3.95 -5.18 -16.32
N SER A 89 3.29 -5.30 -17.46
CA SER A 89 3.78 -6.04 -18.61
C SER A 89 4.49 -5.14 -19.61
N ASP A 90 4.19 -3.84 -19.63
CA ASP A 90 4.81 -2.87 -20.54
C ASP A 90 5.94 -2.04 -19.90
N GLY A 91 6.12 -2.15 -18.59
CA GLY A 91 7.14 -1.49 -17.80
C GLY A 91 6.89 0.01 -17.63
N ASP A 92 5.66 0.48 -17.81
CA ASP A 92 5.29 1.90 -17.72
C ASP A 92 5.04 2.37 -16.27
N GLY A 93 5.15 1.46 -15.30
CA GLY A 93 4.94 1.71 -13.89
C GLY A 93 3.47 1.69 -13.46
N LYS A 94 2.55 1.26 -14.33
CA LYS A 94 1.13 1.04 -14.02
C LYS A 94 0.80 -0.45 -14.05
N VAL A 95 -0.34 -0.77 -13.44
CA VAL A 95 -0.85 -2.14 -13.42
C VAL A 95 -1.67 -2.37 -14.67
N ASP A 96 -1.18 -3.23 -15.56
CA ASP A 96 -1.91 -3.65 -16.76
C ASP A 96 -2.98 -4.67 -16.40
N ARG A 97 -2.62 -5.63 -15.54
CA ARG A 97 -3.46 -6.77 -15.20
C ARG A 97 -3.24 -7.23 -13.77
N LYS A 98 -4.31 -7.76 -13.17
CA LYS A 98 -4.23 -8.52 -11.93
C LYS A 98 -4.19 -9.98 -12.28
N ASP A 99 -3.12 -10.65 -11.90
CA ASP A 99 -2.97 -12.09 -12.11
C ASP A 99 -2.80 -12.81 -10.79
N HIS A 100 -3.18 -14.08 -10.77
CA HIS A 100 -2.99 -14.93 -9.61
C HIS A 100 -1.58 -15.52 -9.56
N CYS A 101 -1.11 -15.89 -8.37
CA CYS A 101 0.17 -16.60 -8.21
C CYS A 101 0.23 -17.97 -8.94
N TRP A 102 -0.92 -18.54 -9.28
CA TRP A 102 -1.05 -19.77 -10.06
C TRP A 102 -1.23 -19.51 -11.57
N SER A 103 -1.33 -18.25 -11.99
CA SER A 103 -1.36 -17.85 -13.40
C SER A 103 0.05 -18.03 -13.99
N GLY A 104 0.12 -18.61 -15.19
CA GLY A 104 1.38 -18.91 -15.87
C GLY A 104 2.22 -17.68 -16.23
N GLU A 105 1.67 -16.47 -16.11
CA GLU A 105 2.35 -15.20 -16.37
C GLU A 105 3.16 -14.68 -15.17
N ILE A 106 2.89 -15.16 -13.95
CA ILE A 106 3.47 -14.66 -12.68
C ILE A 106 4.47 -15.60 -12.05
N GLY A 107 4.37 -16.91 -12.27
CA GLY A 107 5.15 -17.85 -11.50
C GLY A 107 5.20 -19.24 -12.11
N GLU A 108 6.31 -19.93 -11.81
CA GLU A 108 6.45 -21.35 -12.10
C GLU A 108 5.32 -22.12 -11.41
N THR A 109 4.74 -23.09 -12.14
CA THR A 109 3.72 -24.01 -11.64
C THR A 109 4.14 -24.64 -10.31
N CYS A 110 3.36 -24.41 -9.25
CA CYS A 110 3.55 -25.02 -7.93
C CYS A 110 3.05 -26.47 -7.96
N PRO A 111 3.94 -27.48 -7.87
CA PRO A 111 3.56 -28.88 -8.02
C PRO A 111 2.50 -29.31 -6.99
N GLY A 112 1.43 -29.94 -7.47
CA GLY A 112 0.34 -30.45 -6.61
C GLY A 112 -0.61 -29.40 -6.04
N VAL A 113 -0.34 -28.10 -6.23
CA VAL A 113 -1.15 -27.00 -5.69
C VAL A 113 -1.83 -26.20 -6.81
N THR A 114 -1.12 -25.90 -7.90
CA THR A 114 -1.63 -25.05 -8.99
C THR A 114 -2.96 -25.56 -9.57
N ASN A 115 -3.06 -26.87 -9.85
CA ASN A 115 -4.27 -27.47 -10.43
C ASN A 115 -5.49 -27.34 -9.50
N ILE A 116 -5.28 -27.40 -8.18
CA ILE A 116 -6.33 -27.26 -7.18
C ILE A 116 -6.82 -25.81 -7.15
N CYS A 117 -5.90 -24.83 -7.20
CA CYS A 117 -6.26 -23.42 -7.28
C CYS A 117 -7.03 -23.08 -8.56
N GLN A 118 -6.55 -23.58 -9.71
CA GLN A 118 -7.14 -23.31 -11.01
C GLN A 118 -8.57 -23.88 -11.11
N SER A 119 -8.77 -25.13 -10.68
CA SER A 119 -10.09 -25.78 -10.71
C SER A 119 -11.18 -25.09 -9.87
N GLN A 120 -10.81 -24.25 -8.89
CA GLN A 120 -11.78 -23.50 -8.09
C GLN A 120 -12.20 -22.16 -8.72
N TYR A 121 -11.44 -21.63 -9.68
CA TYR A 121 -11.69 -20.32 -10.29
C TYR A 121 -12.25 -20.41 -11.72
N ASP A 122 -11.95 -21.48 -12.47
CA ASP A 122 -12.55 -21.73 -13.79
C ASP A 122 -14.09 -21.91 -13.74
N ASP A 123 -14.64 -22.26 -12.58
CA ASP A 123 -16.10 -22.40 -12.38
C ASP A 123 -16.86 -21.05 -12.31
N PHE A 124 -16.16 -19.91 -12.27
CA PHE A 124 -16.77 -18.58 -12.14
C PHE A 124 -16.77 -17.74 -13.43
N GLU A 125 -16.19 -18.21 -14.54
CA GLU A 125 -16.13 -17.45 -15.81
C GLU A 125 -17.21 -17.84 -16.83
N TYR A 126 -18.19 -18.67 -16.43
CA TYR A 126 -19.38 -19.00 -17.22
C TYR A 126 -20.69 -18.68 -16.46
N ILE A 127 -20.93 -17.40 -16.17
CA ILE A 127 -22.30 -16.92 -15.99
C ILE A 127 -22.46 -15.69 -16.88
N GLU A 128 -23.29 -15.87 -17.92
CA GLU A 128 -23.74 -14.88 -18.91
C GLU A 128 -24.24 -13.55 -18.30
#